data_AF-A0A6A6LC92-F1
#
_entry.id   AF-A0A6A6LC92-F1
#
_cell.length_a   1.000
_cell.length_b   1.000
_cell.length_c   1.000
_cell.angle_alpha   90.00
_cell.angle_beta   90.00
_cell.angle_gamma   90.00
#
_symmetry.space_group_name_H-M   'P 1'
#
loop_
_entity.id
_entity.type
_entity.pdbx_description
1 polymer ?
#
loop_
_entity_poly.entity_id
_entity_poly.type
_entity_poly.pdbx_seq_one_letter_code
_entity_poly.pdbx_strand_id
1 'polypeptide(L)'
;MMKLSRLLQQSRDASRLHALTFQAGISTARQDLTANERIYAPYCVFKGKAALSVEPVPPTFTKLNSGNVRVERRGIMMLTFMPAIGERKYDYEKRQHFALSATEVGSLISLGPKDSSEFFHDPSMLSRNASHFEGVVNNILRTNERFNVPLTAGEFAVLKTACSFALPHIMGWDRLTAKLPKESVGSPSKANRQEPDIEWAK
;
A
#
# COMPACT_ATOMS: atom_id res chain seq x y z
N MET A 1 -5.57 -12.80 -12.08
CA MET A 1 -5.94 -11.50 -12.68
C MET A 1 -6.82 -10.77 -11.69
N MET A 2 -6.40 -9.60 -11.22
CA MET A 2 -7.25 -8.73 -10.41
C MET A 2 -7.67 -7.52 -11.25
N LYS A 3 -8.97 -7.22 -11.25
CA LYS A 3 -9.51 -6.00 -11.85
C LYS A 3 -10.13 -5.15 -10.76
N LEU A 4 -9.67 -3.91 -10.64
CA LEU A 4 -10.30 -2.94 -9.78
C LEU A 4 -11.05 -1.91 -10.62
N SER A 5 -12.34 -1.77 -10.34
CA SER A 5 -13.21 -0.80 -10.98
C SER A 5 -14.18 -0.26 -9.95
N ARG A 6 -14.49 1.03 -10.06
CA ARG A 6 -15.50 1.66 -9.21
C ARG A 6 -16.88 1.32 -9.78
N LEU A 7 -17.72 0.65 -9.00
CA LEU A 7 -19.13 0.48 -9.36
C LEU A 7 -19.91 1.73 -8.96
N LEU A 8 -20.53 2.40 -9.92
CA LEU A 8 -21.51 3.45 -9.65
C LEU A 8 -22.84 2.77 -9.28
N GLN A 9 -23.28 2.92 -8.03
CA GLN A 9 -24.70 2.75 -7.70
C GLN A 9 -25.41 4.05 -8.11
N GLN A 10 -26.29 3.97 -9.11
CA GLN A 10 -27.09 5.11 -9.54
C GLN A 10 -28.06 5.50 -8.42
N SER A 11 -27.67 6.53 -7.65
CA SER A 11 -28.63 7.44 -7.03
C SER A 11 -28.73 8.65 -7.96
N ARG A 12 -29.93 8.91 -8.48
CA ARG A 12 -30.22 10.17 -9.18
C ARG A 12 -30.07 11.29 -8.16
N ASP A 13 -29.02 12.10 -8.30
CA ASP A 13 -29.12 13.55 -8.22
C ASP A 13 -27.84 14.23 -8.67
N ALA A 14 -28.03 15.42 -9.21
CA ALA A 14 -27.19 16.06 -10.21
C ALA A 14 -25.88 16.66 -9.66
N SER A 15 -24.86 16.59 -10.51
CA SER A 15 -23.82 17.61 -10.75
C SER A 15 -23.40 18.51 -9.59
N ARG A 16 -22.20 18.24 -9.04
CA ARG A 16 -21.20 19.25 -8.66
C ARG A 16 -19.82 18.57 -8.62
N LEU A 17 -19.01 18.80 -9.65
CA LEU A 17 -17.60 18.46 -9.64
C LEU A 17 -16.89 19.47 -8.75
N HIS A 18 -16.65 19.13 -7.48
CA HIS A 18 -15.60 19.76 -6.73
C HIS A 18 -14.32 18.96 -6.94
N ALA A 19 -13.33 19.57 -7.59
CA ALA A 19 -11.95 19.15 -7.45
C ALA A 19 -11.58 19.34 -5.97
N LEU A 20 -11.68 18.26 -5.19
CA LEU A 20 -11.23 18.26 -3.81
C LEU A 20 -9.70 18.22 -3.84
N THR A 21 -9.08 19.39 -3.89
CA THR A 21 -7.68 19.55 -3.54
C THR A 21 -7.57 19.32 -2.03
N PHE A 22 -7.27 18.09 -1.62
CA PHE A 22 -6.96 17.79 -0.23
C PHE A 22 -5.57 18.33 0.08
N GLN A 23 -5.50 19.55 0.60
CA GLN A 23 -4.32 20.03 1.32
C GLN A 23 -4.38 19.47 2.74
N ALA A 24 -4.23 18.15 2.86
CA ALA A 24 -4.13 17.49 4.16
C ALA A 24 -2.69 17.63 4.66
N GLY A 25 -2.48 18.46 5.68
CA GLY A 25 -1.27 18.37 6.50
C GLY A 25 -1.24 16.99 7.15
N ILE A 26 -0.35 16.12 6.68
CA ILE A 26 -0.20 14.77 7.23
C ILE A 26 0.41 14.94 8.63
N SER A 27 -0.43 14.98 9.66
CA SER A 27 0.02 14.92 11.04
C SER A 27 0.56 13.53 11.31
N THR A 28 1.89 13.42 11.41
CA THR A 28 2.58 12.19 11.82
C THR A 28 2.72 12.19 13.34
N ALA A 29 1.60 12.17 14.07
CA ALA A 29 1.65 11.98 15.52
C ALA A 29 2.20 10.58 15.82
N ARG A 30 3.50 10.51 16.12
CA ARG A 30 4.22 9.30 16.52
C ARG A 30 4.01 9.08 18.01
N GLN A 31 3.15 8.14 18.37
CA GLN A 31 3.27 7.50 19.68
C GLN A 31 4.30 6.39 19.54
N ASP A 32 5.32 6.45 20.39
CA ASP A 32 6.40 5.48 20.51
C ASP A 32 5.83 4.20 21.13
N LEU A 33 5.04 3.47 20.34
CA LEU A 33 4.60 2.13 20.67
C LEU A 33 5.86 1.26 20.64
N THR A 34 6.16 0.65 21.80
CA THR A 34 7.37 -0.11 22.08
C THR A 34 7.84 -0.93 20.87
N ALA A 35 9.11 -0.75 20.48
CA ALA A 35 9.73 -1.22 19.22
C ALA A 35 9.65 -2.74 18.90
N ASN A 36 9.01 -3.54 19.75
CA ASN A 36 8.87 -4.99 19.61
C ASN A 36 7.41 -5.49 19.48
N GLU A 37 6.40 -4.62 19.57
CA GLU A 37 5.01 -5.06 19.41
C GLU A 37 4.58 -5.03 17.95
N ARG A 38 4.14 -6.18 17.44
CA ARG A 38 3.57 -6.27 16.10
C ARG A 38 2.09 -5.90 16.15
N ILE A 39 1.75 -4.75 15.56
CA ILE A 39 0.38 -4.27 15.47
C ILE A 39 -0.25 -4.77 14.17
N TYR A 40 -1.45 -5.34 14.27
CA TYR A 40 -2.26 -5.77 13.13
C TYR A 40 -3.48 -4.86 13.02
N ALA A 41 -3.51 -4.02 11.97
CA ALA A 41 -4.56 -3.03 11.77
C ALA A 41 -5.02 -2.98 10.29
N PRO A 42 -5.60 -4.08 9.76
CA PRO A 42 -6.09 -4.10 8.39
C PRO A 42 -7.32 -3.21 8.20
N TYR A 43 -7.43 -2.61 7.03
CA TYR A 43 -8.68 -2.00 6.56
C TYR A 43 -9.54 -3.08 5.88
N CYS A 44 -10.74 -3.31 6.39
CA CYS A 44 -11.63 -4.38 5.92
C CYS A 44 -12.93 -3.83 5.32
N VAL A 45 -13.36 -4.42 4.21
CA VAL A 45 -14.66 -4.18 3.57
C VAL A 45 -15.40 -5.50 3.43
N PHE A 46 -16.62 -5.55 3.96
CA PHE A 46 -17.46 -6.75 3.99
C PHE A 46 -18.67 -6.57 3.06
N LYS A 47 -18.81 -7.44 2.06
CA LYS A 47 -19.94 -7.42 1.11
C LYS A 47 -20.63 -8.79 1.05
N GLY A 48 -21.80 -8.86 0.41
CA GLY A 48 -22.64 -10.07 0.44
C GLY A 48 -21.98 -11.33 -0.12
N LYS A 49 -21.02 -11.22 -1.05
CA LYS A 49 -20.37 -12.37 -1.69
C LYS A 49 -18.93 -12.63 -1.24
N ALA A 50 -18.26 -11.60 -0.72
CA ALA A 50 -16.87 -11.69 -0.31
C ALA A 50 -16.51 -10.52 0.61
N ALA A 51 -15.44 -10.69 1.37
CA ALA A 51 -14.77 -9.65 2.11
C ALA A 51 -13.39 -9.35 1.50
N LEU A 52 -12.94 -8.12 1.67
CA LEU A 52 -11.59 -7.65 1.31
C LEU A 52 -10.93 -7.12 2.58
N SER A 53 -9.72 -7.58 2.86
CA SER A 53 -8.81 -6.98 3.84
C SER A 53 -7.61 -6.38 3.10
N VAL A 54 -7.17 -5.20 3.53
CA VAL A 54 -6.01 -4.50 2.98
C VAL A 54 -5.09 -4.06 4.10
N GLU A 55 -3.82 -4.44 4.03
CA GLU A 55 -2.81 -4.05 5.03
C GLU A 55 -1.43 -3.80 4.39
N PRO A 56 -0.63 -2.85 4.92
CA PRO A 56 0.74 -2.68 4.50
C PRO A 56 1.63 -3.79 5.07
N VAL A 57 2.51 -4.33 4.24
CA VAL A 57 3.60 -5.22 4.68
C VAL A 57 4.92 -4.44 4.57
N PRO A 58 5.62 -4.19 5.70
CA PRO A 58 6.85 -3.43 5.70
C PRO A 58 7.98 -4.06 4.85
N PRO A 59 8.91 -3.24 4.33
CA PRO A 59 10.12 -3.75 3.72
C PRO A 59 11.02 -4.45 4.75
N THR A 60 11.90 -5.32 4.27
CA THR A 60 13.00 -5.87 5.07
C THR A 60 14.29 -5.12 4.75
N PHE A 61 15.24 -5.18 5.68
CA PHE A 61 16.52 -4.50 5.56
C PHE A 61 17.67 -5.46 5.86
N THR A 62 18.72 -5.39 5.06
CA THR A 62 19.98 -6.08 5.32
C THR A 62 21.03 -5.09 5.82
N LYS A 63 21.92 -5.56 6.71
CA LYS A 63 23.03 -4.74 7.23
C LYS A 63 24.20 -4.81 6.26
N LEU A 64 24.79 -3.67 5.95
CA LEU A 64 26.00 -3.54 5.15
C LEU A 64 27.24 -3.56 6.06
N ASN A 65 28.40 -3.91 5.48
CA ASN A 65 29.69 -3.91 6.19
C ASN A 65 30.05 -2.53 6.78
N SER A 66 29.51 -1.45 6.20
CA SER A 66 29.68 -0.08 6.70
C SER A 66 28.85 0.24 7.96
N GLY A 67 28.08 -0.71 8.50
CA GLY A 67 27.15 -0.48 9.61
C GLY A 67 25.82 0.15 9.20
N ASN A 68 25.68 0.57 7.95
CA ASN A 68 24.44 1.07 7.39
C ASN A 68 23.46 -0.07 7.04
N VAL A 69 22.19 0.27 6.81
CA VAL A 69 21.17 -0.68 6.37
C VAL A 69 20.67 -0.32 4.98
N ARG A 70 20.33 -1.33 4.18
CA ARG A 70 19.74 -1.19 2.85
C ARG A 70 18.46 -2.01 2.78
N VAL A 71 17.45 -1.51 2.06
CA VAL A 71 16.25 -2.29 1.74
C VAL A 71 16.66 -3.54 0.96
N GLU A 72 16.27 -4.71 1.47
CA GLU A 72 16.53 -6.01 0.85
C GLU A 72 15.29 -6.47 0.10
N ARG A 73 14.15 -6.59 0.80
CA ARG A 73 12.83 -6.83 0.19
C ARG A 73 12.00 -5.56 0.30
N ARG A 74 11.46 -5.09 -0.83
CA ARG A 74 10.49 -3.99 -0.85
C ARG A 74 9.22 -4.37 -0.09
N GLY A 75 8.58 -3.39 0.55
CA GLY A 75 7.26 -3.57 1.13
C GLY A 75 6.18 -3.63 0.04
N ILE A 76 4.99 -4.06 0.43
CA ILE A 76 3.82 -4.21 -0.44
C ILE A 76 2.55 -3.74 0.29
N MET A 77 1.48 -3.51 -0.46
CA MET A 77 0.12 -3.55 0.09
C MET A 77 -0.45 -4.94 -0.15
N MET A 78 -0.75 -5.68 0.91
CA MET A 78 -1.37 -7.01 0.82
C MET A 78 -2.88 -6.87 0.76
N LEU A 79 -3.49 -7.43 -0.28
CA LEU A 79 -4.93 -7.59 -0.39
C LEU A 79 -5.29 -9.05 -0.13
N THR A 80 -6.27 -9.26 0.74
CA THR A 80 -6.77 -10.59 1.09
C THR A 80 -8.27 -10.66 0.82
N PHE A 81 -8.67 -11.52 -0.11
CA PHE A 81 -10.06 -11.76 -0.46
C PHE A 81 -10.57 -13.01 0.24
N MET A 82 -11.76 -12.96 0.83
CA MET A 82 -12.36 -14.08 1.55
C MET A 82 -13.79 -14.32 1.04
N PRO A 83 -14.15 -15.53 0.56
CA PRO A 83 -15.51 -15.81 0.09
C PRO A 83 -16.52 -15.79 1.23
N ALA A 84 -17.75 -15.36 0.96
CA ALA A 84 -18.85 -15.50 1.91
C ALA A 84 -19.28 -16.97 2.02
N ILE A 85 -19.53 -17.43 3.24
CA ILE A 85 -20.07 -18.77 3.57
C ILE A 85 -21.41 -18.70 4.29
N GLY A 86 -21.97 -17.51 4.42
CA GLY A 86 -23.27 -17.25 5.04
C GLY A 86 -23.46 -15.76 5.26
N GLU A 87 -24.60 -15.41 5.87
CA GLU A 87 -24.87 -14.02 6.22
C GLU A 87 -23.79 -13.51 7.19
N ARG A 88 -23.02 -12.51 6.74
CA ARG A 88 -21.92 -11.87 7.49
C ARG A 88 -20.86 -12.87 7.99
N LYS A 89 -20.69 -14.00 7.29
CA LYS A 89 -19.66 -15.00 7.58
C LYS A 89 -18.78 -15.20 6.35
N TYR A 90 -17.47 -15.22 6.56
CA TYR A 90 -16.47 -15.30 5.50
C TYR A 90 -15.44 -16.38 5.83
N ASP A 91 -15.06 -17.16 4.82
CA ASP A 91 -14.14 -18.28 4.97
C ASP A 91 -12.70 -17.81 4.82
N TYR A 92 -11.99 -17.73 5.94
CA TYR A 92 -10.58 -17.33 5.97
C TYR A 92 -9.65 -18.42 5.39
N GLU A 93 -10.04 -19.69 5.45
CA GLU A 93 -9.21 -20.79 4.93
C GLU A 93 -9.20 -20.79 3.40
N LYS A 94 -10.28 -20.33 2.76
CA LYS A 94 -10.37 -20.14 1.31
C LYS A 94 -9.98 -18.73 0.85
N ARG A 95 -9.16 -18.03 1.64
CA ARG A 95 -8.70 -16.70 1.27
C ARG A 95 -7.74 -16.74 0.07
N GLN A 96 -7.76 -15.67 -0.73
CA GLN A 96 -6.77 -15.44 -1.79
C GLN A 96 -5.99 -14.17 -1.50
N HIS A 97 -4.67 -14.23 -1.68
CA HIS A 97 -3.76 -13.10 -1.51
C HIS A 97 -3.38 -12.48 -2.84
N PHE A 98 -3.31 -11.16 -2.88
CA PHE A 98 -2.81 -10.39 -4.00
C PHE A 98 -1.94 -9.25 -3.47
N ALA A 99 -0.66 -9.23 -3.81
CA ALA A 99 0.24 -8.17 -3.38
C ALA A 99 0.19 -7.01 -4.38
N LEU A 100 0.18 -5.76 -3.92
CA LEU A 100 0.45 -4.61 -4.77
C LEU A 100 1.84 -4.07 -4.43
N SER A 101 2.69 -3.99 -5.45
CA SER A 101 3.95 -3.27 -5.39
C SER A 101 3.71 -1.75 -5.26
N ALA A 102 4.74 -1.00 -4.87
CA ALA A 102 4.67 0.46 -4.78
C ALA A 102 4.18 1.11 -6.10
N THR A 103 4.55 0.56 -7.25
CA THR A 103 4.11 1.04 -8.57
C THR A 103 2.62 0.78 -8.80
N GLU A 104 2.14 -0.42 -8.49
CA GLU A 104 0.72 -0.77 -8.63
C GLU A 104 -0.16 0.02 -7.64
N VAL A 105 0.37 0.29 -6.44
CA VAL A 105 -0.22 1.22 -5.48
C VAL A 105 -0.31 2.63 -6.07
N GLY A 106 0.72 3.10 -6.78
CA GLY A 106 0.68 4.36 -7.52
C GLY A 106 -0.44 4.40 -8.55
N SER A 107 -0.60 3.33 -9.34
CA SER A 107 -1.72 3.18 -10.29
C SER A 107 -3.08 3.19 -9.61
N LEU A 108 -3.22 2.51 -8.46
CA LEU A 108 -4.45 2.49 -7.67
C LEU A 108 -4.85 3.88 -7.18
N ILE A 109 -3.88 4.65 -6.67
CA ILE A 109 -4.13 5.99 -6.12
C ILE A 109 -4.52 6.98 -7.23
N SER A 110 -3.92 6.84 -8.41
CA SER A 110 -4.18 7.74 -9.55
C SER A 110 -5.49 7.45 -10.28
N LEU A 111 -6.22 6.38 -9.92
CA LEU A 111 -7.51 6.04 -10.53
C LEU A 111 -8.54 7.18 -10.40
N GLY A 112 -8.97 7.67 -11.55
CA GLY A 112 -10.08 8.60 -11.70
C GLY A 112 -11.47 7.94 -11.55
N PRO A 113 -12.55 8.73 -11.52
CA PRO A 113 -13.89 8.22 -11.23
C PRO A 113 -14.46 7.20 -12.23
N LYS A 114 -13.96 7.20 -13.47
CA LYS A 114 -14.40 6.33 -14.57
C LYS A 114 -13.32 5.35 -15.01
N ASP A 115 -12.15 5.40 -14.40
CA ASP A 115 -11.01 4.60 -14.81
C ASP A 115 -11.06 3.22 -14.17
N SER A 116 -10.27 2.30 -14.73
CA SER A 116 -10.05 0.99 -14.15
C SER A 116 -8.59 0.60 -14.27
N SER A 117 -8.11 -0.24 -13.36
CA SER A 117 -6.77 -0.83 -13.42
C SER A 117 -6.87 -2.34 -13.31
N GLU A 118 -5.98 -3.01 -14.04
CA GLU A 118 -5.87 -4.46 -14.06
C GLU A 118 -4.42 -4.85 -13.75
N PHE A 119 -4.27 -5.83 -12.86
CA PHE A 119 -2.97 -6.28 -12.38
C PHE A 119 -2.82 -7.80 -12.62
N PHE A 120 -1.65 -8.18 -13.13
CA PHE A 120 -1.33 -9.54 -13.55
C PHE A 120 -0.05 -10.00 -12.85
N HIS A 121 -0.19 -10.99 -11.98
CA HIS A 121 0.93 -11.62 -11.29
C HIS A 121 1.05 -13.06 -11.79
N ASP A 122 2.25 -13.45 -12.21
CA ASP A 122 2.59 -14.83 -12.54
C ASP A 122 3.48 -15.40 -11.43
N PRO A 123 2.96 -16.32 -10.57
CA PRO A 123 3.76 -16.94 -9.53
C PRO A 123 4.94 -17.75 -10.05
N SER A 124 4.89 -18.21 -11.31
CA SER A 124 5.91 -19.09 -11.91
C SER A 124 7.11 -18.34 -12.47
N MET A 125 7.06 -17.01 -12.53
CA MET A 125 8.14 -16.16 -13.06
C MET A 125 9.39 -16.07 -12.16
N LEU A 126 9.42 -16.82 -11.04
CA LEU A 126 10.56 -16.86 -10.11
C LEU A 126 11.80 -17.62 -10.61
N SER A 127 11.82 -18.10 -11.87
CA SER A 127 12.93 -18.88 -12.41
C SER A 127 13.88 -18.04 -13.30
N ARG A 128 14.89 -17.41 -12.68
CA ARG A 128 16.32 -17.54 -13.10
C ARG A 128 17.30 -16.71 -12.27
N ASN A 129 16.95 -15.50 -11.83
CA ASN A 129 17.87 -14.61 -11.07
C ASN A 129 17.20 -13.96 -9.84
N ALA A 130 16.06 -14.49 -9.42
CA ALA A 130 15.27 -14.00 -8.31
C ALA A 130 15.79 -14.62 -7.01
N SER A 131 16.95 -14.15 -6.53
CA SER A 131 17.40 -14.50 -5.19
C SER A 131 16.31 -14.15 -4.18
N HIS A 132 15.76 -15.19 -3.56
CA HIS A 132 15.06 -15.09 -2.28
C HIS A 132 13.69 -14.38 -2.32
N PHE A 133 12.76 -14.89 -3.13
CA PHE A 133 11.32 -14.73 -2.84
C PHE A 133 10.85 -15.83 -1.88
N GLU A 134 11.53 -15.99 -0.74
CA GLU A 134 10.96 -16.69 0.41
C GLU A 134 10.09 -15.69 1.17
N GLY A 135 8.78 -15.69 0.96
CA GLY A 135 7.90 -14.88 1.83
C GLY A 135 6.49 -14.55 1.33
N VAL A 136 6.07 -14.95 0.13
CA VAL A 136 4.65 -14.98 -0.22
C VAL A 136 4.41 -16.25 -1.04
N VAL A 137 4.13 -17.35 -0.33
CA VAL A 137 3.53 -18.52 -0.97
C VAL A 137 2.12 -18.10 -1.37
N ASN A 138 1.99 -17.61 -2.60
CA ASN A 138 0.72 -17.48 -3.27
C ASN A 138 0.21 -18.91 -3.50
N ASN A 139 -0.53 -19.45 -2.53
CA ASN A 139 -1.31 -20.65 -2.74
C ASN A 139 -2.50 -20.27 -3.62
N ILE A 140 -2.23 -19.92 -4.89
CA ILE A 140 -3.24 -19.93 -5.93
C ILE A 140 -3.52 -21.41 -6.16
N LEU A 141 -4.33 -22.00 -5.28
CA LEU A 141 -5.07 -23.20 -5.61
C LEU A 141 -5.64 -22.94 -6.99
N ARG A 142 -5.28 -23.79 -7.97
CA ARG A 142 -5.69 -23.72 -9.38
C ARG A 142 -7.21 -23.76 -9.50
N THR A 143 -7.83 -22.65 -9.17
CA THR A 143 -9.25 -22.46 -9.10
C THR A 143 -9.52 -21.28 -10.02
N ASN A 144 -10.42 -21.46 -10.97
CA ASN A 144 -10.92 -20.37 -11.81
C ASN A 144 -11.80 -19.39 -10.99
N GLU A 145 -11.54 -19.27 -9.69
CA GLU A 145 -12.32 -18.49 -8.75
C GLU A 145 -12.05 -17.01 -8.95
N ARG A 146 -13.13 -16.26 -9.17
CA ARG A 146 -13.10 -14.81 -9.36
C ARG A 146 -13.79 -14.15 -8.17
N PHE A 147 -13.01 -13.44 -7.36
CA PHE A 147 -13.53 -12.64 -6.26
C PHE A 147 -13.95 -11.26 -6.78
N ASN A 148 -15.17 -10.86 -6.43
CA ASN A 148 -15.71 -9.55 -6.77
C ASN A 148 -16.22 -8.87 -5.50
N VAL A 149 -15.49 -7.84 -5.05
CA VAL A 149 -15.86 -7.03 -3.89
C VAL A 149 -16.18 -5.61 -4.40
N PRO A 150 -17.46 -5.21 -4.50
CA PRO A 150 -17.79 -3.85 -4.90
C PRO A 150 -17.37 -2.87 -3.79
N LEU A 151 -16.75 -1.76 -4.15
CA LEU A 151 -16.40 -0.68 -3.24
C LEU A 151 -17.28 0.53 -3.52
N THR A 152 -17.88 1.09 -2.47
CA THR A 152 -18.56 2.39 -2.53
C THR A 152 -17.55 3.52 -2.73
N ALA A 153 -18.05 4.71 -3.05
CA ALA A 153 -17.23 5.91 -3.18
C ALA A 153 -16.40 6.21 -1.92
N GLY A 154 -17.01 6.10 -0.74
CA GLY A 154 -16.35 6.33 0.55
C GLY A 154 -15.32 5.25 0.85
N GLU A 155 -15.66 3.98 0.65
CA GLU A 155 -14.73 2.87 0.89
C GLU A 155 -13.49 2.95 -0.02
N PHE A 156 -13.69 3.35 -1.27
CA PHE A 156 -12.59 3.53 -2.22
C PHE A 156 -11.75 4.77 -1.90
N ALA A 157 -12.36 5.85 -1.40
CA ALA A 157 -11.62 7.03 -0.94
C ALA A 157 -10.71 6.69 0.25
N VAL A 158 -11.23 5.95 1.24
CA VAL A 158 -10.43 5.47 2.39
C VAL A 158 -9.27 4.60 1.91
N LEU A 159 -9.53 3.65 1.00
CA LEU A 159 -8.50 2.79 0.42
C LEU A 159 -7.37 3.61 -0.23
N LYS A 160 -7.73 4.57 -1.10
CA LYS A 160 -6.74 5.44 -1.76
C LYS A 160 -5.94 6.24 -0.75
N THR A 161 -6.58 6.83 0.26
CA THR A 161 -5.89 7.60 1.30
C THR A 161 -4.96 6.73 2.13
N ALA A 162 -5.39 5.54 2.53
CA ALA A 162 -4.56 4.59 3.27
C ALA A 162 -3.34 4.14 2.44
N CYS A 163 -3.54 3.86 1.14
CA CYS A 163 -2.47 3.53 0.21
C CYS A 163 -1.47 4.68 0.05
N SER A 164 -1.95 5.92 -0.14
CA SER A 164 -1.08 7.11 -0.23
C SER A 164 -0.25 7.31 1.03
N PHE A 165 -0.87 7.12 2.20
CA PHE A 165 -0.19 7.23 3.48
C PHE A 165 0.85 6.11 3.67
N ALA A 166 0.51 4.86 3.32
CA ALA A 166 1.39 3.72 3.47
C ALA A 166 2.56 3.70 2.47
N LEU A 167 2.43 4.34 1.31
CA LEU A 167 3.41 4.31 0.22
C LEU A 167 4.85 4.62 0.67
N PRO A 168 5.16 5.74 1.37
CA PRO A 168 6.50 6.00 1.88
C PRO A 168 7.00 4.93 2.87
N HIS A 169 6.11 4.33 3.67
CA HIS A 169 6.48 3.28 4.63
C HIS A 169 6.82 1.96 3.95
N ILE A 170 6.06 1.53 2.95
CA ILE A 170 6.36 0.31 2.19
C ILE A 170 7.65 0.47 1.35
N MET A 171 8.05 1.71 1.05
CA MET A 171 9.34 2.05 0.44
C MET A 171 10.50 2.14 1.46
N GLY A 172 10.21 2.16 2.76
CA GLY A 172 11.19 2.31 3.84
C GLY A 172 11.70 3.73 4.04
N TRP A 173 11.02 4.74 3.50
CA TRP A 173 11.40 6.16 3.61
C TRP A 173 11.07 6.76 4.96
N ASP A 174 10.20 6.10 5.72
CA ASP A 174 9.95 6.40 7.12
C ASP A 174 11.22 6.35 7.97
N ARG A 175 12.15 5.42 7.68
CA ARG A 175 13.45 5.35 8.34
C ARG A 175 14.43 6.46 7.93
N LEU A 176 14.23 7.09 6.77
CA LEU A 176 15.00 8.27 6.37
C LEU A 176 14.50 9.51 7.12
N THR A 177 13.18 9.68 7.16
CA THR A 177 12.54 10.83 7.83
C THR A 177 12.57 10.71 9.35
N ALA A 178 12.65 9.51 9.93
CA ALA A 178 12.85 9.30 11.36
C ALA A 178 14.22 9.73 11.87
N LYS A 179 15.23 9.84 10.98
CA LYS A 179 16.58 10.28 11.33
C LYS A 179 16.77 11.80 11.33
N LEU A 180 15.74 12.59 10.98
CA LEU A 180 15.86 14.05 11.13
C LEU A 180 16.00 14.38 12.62
N PRO A 181 17.08 15.06 13.06
CA PRO A 181 17.21 15.50 14.43
C PRO A 181 16.04 16.42 14.78
N LYS A 182 15.43 16.24 15.96
CA LYS A 182 14.69 17.33 16.61
C LYS A 182 15.72 18.43 16.84
N GLU A 183 15.70 19.50 16.06
CA GLU A 183 16.55 20.65 16.30
C GLU A 183 16.33 21.14 17.74
N SER A 184 17.35 21.01 18.59
CA SER A 184 17.42 21.79 19.81
C SER A 184 17.55 23.25 19.40
N VAL A 185 16.60 24.07 19.82
CA VAL A 185 16.56 25.53 19.62
C VAL A 185 17.94 26.14 19.83
N GLY A 186 18.55 26.67 18.77
CA GLY A 186 19.89 27.26 18.82
C GLY A 186 20.40 27.83 17.49
N SER A 187 19.85 28.98 17.09
CA SER A 187 20.35 29.98 16.12
C SER A 187 20.54 29.58 14.62
N PRO A 188 20.16 30.46 13.67
CA PRO A 188 20.16 30.13 12.25
C PRO A 188 21.54 30.38 11.62
N SER A 189 22.19 29.33 11.14
CA SER A 189 23.31 29.49 10.20
C SER A 189 22.77 29.54 8.77
N LYS A 190 22.95 30.72 8.19
CA LYS A 190 22.74 31.18 6.80
C LYS A 190 22.65 30.08 5.74
N ALA A 191 21.61 30.22 4.91
CA ALA A 191 21.36 29.50 3.68
C ALA A 191 22.62 29.13 2.89
N ASN A 192 22.74 27.86 2.49
CA ASN A 192 23.43 27.51 1.25
C ASN A 192 22.48 26.77 0.30
N ARG A 193 22.04 27.57 -0.66
CA ARG A 193 21.57 27.30 -2.02
C ARG A 193 21.93 25.91 -2.56
N GLN A 194 20.89 25.21 -3.06
CA GLN A 194 20.88 24.10 -4.03
C GLN A 194 22.25 23.58 -4.50
N GLU A 195 22.55 22.29 -4.24
CA GLU A 195 23.64 21.55 -4.89
C GLU A 195 23.12 20.85 -6.17
N PRO A 196 23.35 21.41 -7.37
CA PRO A 196 23.23 20.68 -8.64
C PRO A 196 24.40 19.72 -8.91
N ASP A 197 25.42 19.68 -8.05
CA ASP A 197 26.66 18.93 -8.27
C ASP A 197 26.52 17.41 -8.11
N ILE A 198 25.41 16.94 -7.52
CA ILE A 198 25.14 15.50 -7.32
C ILE A 198 24.65 14.83 -8.61
N GLU A 199 24.04 15.58 -9.53
CA GLU A 199 23.52 15.04 -10.80
C GLU A 199 24.61 14.77 -11.85
N TRP A 200 25.78 15.43 -11.73
CA TRP A 200 26.78 15.49 -12.81
C TRP A 200 28.20 15.11 -12.39
N ALA A 201 28.38 14.37 -11.28
CA ALA A 201 29.70 13.87 -10.91
C ALA A 201 30.26 12.96 -12.03
N LYS A 202 31.35 13.43 -12.68
CA LYS A 202 32.08 12.74 -13.76
C LYS A 202 32.95 11.61 -13.24
#